data_AF-A0A7S1PQC5-F1
#
_entry.id   AF-A0A7S1PQC5-F1
#
_cell.length_a   1.000
_cell.length_b   1.000
_cell.length_c   1.000
_cell.angle_alpha   90.00
_cell.angle_beta   90.00
_cell.angle_gamma   90.00
#
_symmetry.space_group_name_H-M   'P 1'
#
loop_
_entity.id
_entity.type
_entity.pdbx_description
1 polymer ?
#
loop_
_entity_poly.entity_id
_entity_poly.type
_entity_poly.pdbx_seq_one_letter_code
_entity_poly.pdbx_strand_id
1 'polypeptide(L)'
;GRPYWGSQSTGQSTWEHPMDAVYREVAGILQQTLQKHPGEAADTRRGRVDAIQVHLLEIRERALAAVGGWSGPYASEDGEYYYYNEALGASSWENPNAQWEQELTVRHAVLCRALLSDQPEPSVE
;
A
#
# COMPACT_ATOMS: atom_id res chain seq x y z
N GLY A 1 8.40 -12.28 23.65
CA GLY A 1 7.03 -12.51 23.18
C GLY A 1 6.93 -12.11 21.72
N ARG A 2 6.08 -12.77 20.93
CA ARG A 2 5.82 -12.33 19.55
C ARG A 2 4.86 -11.13 19.59
N PRO A 3 5.05 -10.09 18.74
CA PRO A 3 4.05 -9.03 18.61
C PRO A 3 2.75 -9.61 18.06
N TYR A 4 1.61 -9.15 18.58
CA TYR A 4 0.27 -9.47 18.10
C TYR A 4 -0.40 -8.16 17.65
N TRP A 5 -1.29 -8.25 16.66
CA TRP A 5 -2.03 -7.10 16.15
C TRP A 5 -3.51 -7.27 16.49
N GLY A 6 -4.11 -6.25 17.11
CA GLY A 6 -5.53 -6.25 17.45
C GLY A 6 -6.34 -5.47 16.42
N SER A 7 -7.36 -6.09 15.85
CA SER A 7 -8.40 -5.39 15.08
C SER A 7 -9.38 -4.75 16.06
N GLN A 8 -9.32 -3.42 16.21
CA GLN A 8 -10.18 -2.69 17.14
C GLN A 8 -11.68 -2.81 16.78
N SER A 9 -12.01 -3.06 15.51
CA SER A 9 -13.39 -3.18 15.02
C SER A 9 -14.03 -4.55 15.27
N THR A 10 -13.25 -5.61 15.50
CA THR A 10 -13.77 -6.99 15.69
C THR A 10 -13.40 -7.62 17.02
N GLY A 11 -12.50 -6.99 17.80
CA GLY A 11 -11.97 -7.55 19.03
C GLY A 11 -11.09 -8.79 18.83
N GLN A 12 -10.71 -9.09 17.58
CA GLN A 12 -9.87 -10.24 17.23
C GLN A 12 -8.39 -9.83 17.22
N SER A 13 -7.55 -10.65 17.83
CA SER A 13 -6.08 -10.54 17.76
C SER A 13 -5.54 -11.50 16.70
N THR A 14 -4.83 -10.99 15.69
CA THR A 14 -4.18 -11.79 14.66
C THR A 14 -2.66 -11.79 14.85
N TRP A 15 -2.03 -12.90 14.49
CA TRP A 15 -0.57 -12.99 14.37
C TRP A 15 -0.07 -12.54 12.99
N GLU A 16 -1.01 -12.21 12.10
CA GLU A 16 -0.73 -11.71 10.76
C GLU A 16 -0.63 -10.19 10.81
N HIS A 17 0.48 -9.68 10.27
CA HIS A 17 0.71 -8.25 10.17
C HIS A 17 -0.38 -7.62 9.27
N PRO A 18 -0.93 -6.44 9.59
CA PRO A 18 -1.99 -5.79 8.79
C PRO A 18 -1.62 -5.59 7.31
N MET A 19 -0.32 -5.47 7.04
CA MET A 19 0.25 -5.31 5.69
C MET A 19 0.76 -6.63 5.07
N ASP A 20 0.52 -7.79 5.67
CA ASP A 20 1.07 -9.06 5.17
C ASP A 20 0.59 -9.38 3.75
N ALA A 21 -0.69 -9.14 3.47
CA ALA A 21 -1.25 -9.26 2.12
C ALA A 21 -0.54 -8.32 1.13
N VAL A 22 -0.29 -7.06 1.54
CA VAL A 22 0.42 -6.06 0.73
C VAL A 22 1.84 -6.52 0.42
N TYR A 23 2.58 -7.03 1.41
CA TYR A 23 3.93 -7.54 1.19
C TYR A 23 3.97 -8.74 0.23
N ARG A 24 3.00 -9.65 0.33
CA ARG A 24 2.88 -10.79 -0.60
C ARG A 24 2.64 -10.34 -2.03
N GLU A 25 1.76 -9.37 -2.24
CA GLU A 25 1.50 -8.81 -3.57
C GLU A 25 2.74 -8.10 -4.15
N VAL A 26 3.41 -7.27 -3.34
CA VAL A 26 4.64 -6.59 -3.75
C VAL A 26 5.73 -7.61 -4.13
N ALA A 27 5.89 -8.68 -3.35
CA ALA A 27 6.84 -9.74 -3.66
C ALA A 27 6.52 -10.43 -5.00
N GLY A 28 5.24 -10.66 -5.28
CA GLY A 28 4.80 -11.22 -6.57
C GLY A 28 5.16 -10.32 -7.76
N ILE A 29 5.00 -9.00 -7.62
CA ILE A 29 5.39 -8.04 -8.66
C ILE A 29 6.89 -8.05 -8.86
N LEU A 30 7.67 -8.02 -7.78
CA LEU A 30 9.13 -8.11 -7.86
C LEU A 30 9.57 -9.37 -8.59
N GLN A 31 9.00 -10.52 -8.26
CA GLN A 31 9.28 -11.78 -8.94
C GLN A 31 8.94 -11.69 -10.44
N GLN A 32 7.77 -11.18 -10.80
CA GLN A 32 7.38 -11.03 -12.21
C GLN A 32 8.27 -10.05 -12.99
N THR A 33 8.64 -8.93 -12.37
CA THR A 33 9.52 -7.94 -13.01
C THR A 33 10.93 -8.49 -13.19
N LEU A 34 11.47 -9.21 -12.20
CA LEU A 34 12.81 -9.80 -12.27
C LEU A 34 12.87 -11.06 -13.16
N GLN A 35 11.77 -11.80 -13.28
CA GLN A 35 11.71 -13.02 -14.11
C GLN A 35 11.52 -12.73 -15.60
N LYS A 36 11.08 -11.52 -15.97
CA LYS A 36 11.13 -11.02 -17.36
C LYS A 36 12.60 -10.84 -17.77
N HIS A 37 13.19 -11.95 -18.21
CA HIS A 37 14.54 -12.19 -18.75
C HIS A 37 15.62 -11.12 -18.48
N PRO A 38 16.68 -11.45 -17.71
CA PRO A 38 17.89 -10.64 -17.66
C PRO A 38 18.61 -10.72 -19.02
N GLY A 39 18.44 -9.69 -19.85
CA GLY A 39 19.16 -9.60 -21.14
C GLY A 39 18.38 -9.01 -22.31
N GLU A 40 17.07 -8.85 -22.23
CA GLU A 40 16.35 -8.02 -23.20
C GLU A 40 16.42 -6.56 -22.80
N ALA A 41 16.42 -5.65 -23.79
CA ALA A 41 16.30 -4.20 -23.61
C ALA A 41 15.02 -3.76 -22.82
N ALA A 42 14.20 -4.73 -22.40
CA ALA A 42 13.06 -4.60 -21.50
C ALA A 42 13.44 -4.44 -20.00
N ASP A 43 14.61 -4.90 -19.54
CA ASP A 43 15.11 -4.61 -18.17
C ASP A 43 15.82 -3.23 -18.09
N THR A 44 15.32 -2.29 -18.89
CA THR A 44 15.73 -0.90 -18.73
C THR A 44 15.11 -0.36 -17.45
N ARG A 45 15.86 0.52 -16.77
CA ARG A 45 15.33 1.32 -15.66
C ARG A 45 13.98 1.96 -16.00
N ARG A 46 13.77 2.34 -17.27
CA ARG A 46 12.49 2.85 -17.78
C ARG A 46 11.37 1.82 -17.64
N GLY A 47 11.53 0.60 -18.14
CA GLY A 47 10.53 -0.45 -18.03
C GLY A 47 10.18 -0.80 -16.58
N ARG A 48 11.18 -0.77 -15.69
CA ARG A 48 10.97 -0.93 -14.23
C ARG A 48 10.15 0.22 -13.64
N VAL A 49 10.45 1.48 -14.00
CA VAL A 49 9.65 2.64 -13.56
C VAL A 49 8.22 2.54 -14.08
N ASP A 50 8.03 2.18 -15.35
CA ASP A 50 6.69 2.08 -15.95
C ASP A 50 5.87 0.97 -15.26
N ALA A 51 6.48 -0.17 -14.92
CA ALA A 51 5.83 -1.24 -14.16
C ALA A 51 5.39 -0.78 -12.75
N ILE A 52 6.24 -0.01 -12.06
CA ILE A 52 5.90 0.58 -10.75
C ILE A 52 4.71 1.54 -10.90
N GLN A 53 4.73 2.41 -11.91
CA GLN A 53 3.68 3.40 -12.14
C GLN A 53 2.33 2.75 -12.45
N VAL A 54 2.31 1.76 -13.35
CA VAL A 54 1.09 1.00 -13.68
C VAL A 54 0.53 0.36 -12.42
N HIS A 55 1.37 -0.31 -11.62
CA HIS A 55 0.91 -0.94 -10.39
C HIS A 55 0.33 0.08 -9.38
N LEU A 56 1.02 1.20 -9.15
CA LEU A 56 0.53 2.21 -8.20
C LEU A 56 -0.76 2.88 -8.68
N LEU A 57 -0.95 3.03 -10.00
CA LEU A 57 -2.21 3.51 -10.57
C LEU A 57 -3.36 2.53 -10.30
N GLU A 58 -3.16 1.23 -10.51
CA GLU A 58 -4.16 0.21 -10.20
C GLU A 58 -4.55 0.22 -8.72
N ILE A 59 -3.58 0.33 -7.82
CA ILE A 59 -3.86 0.39 -6.37
C ILE A 59 -4.58 1.69 -6.01
N ARG A 60 -4.22 2.81 -6.64
CA ARG A 60 -4.92 4.09 -6.45
C ARG A 60 -6.38 3.99 -6.90
N GLU A 61 -6.68 3.34 -8.02
CA GLU A 61 -8.05 3.14 -8.48
C GLU A 61 -8.86 2.28 -7.51
N ARG A 62 -8.26 1.22 -6.97
CA ARG A 62 -8.88 0.41 -5.90
C ARG A 62 -9.13 1.21 -4.65
N ALA A 63 -8.17 2.04 -4.24
CA ALA A 63 -8.32 2.93 -3.09
C ALA A 63 -9.47 3.92 -3.30
N LEU A 64 -9.53 4.58 -4.47
CA LEU A 64 -10.60 5.50 -4.83
C LEU A 64 -11.98 4.83 -4.83
N ALA A 65 -12.07 3.60 -5.33
CA ALA A 65 -13.30 2.83 -5.28
C ALA A 65 -13.70 2.46 -3.83
N ALA A 66 -12.75 2.11 -2.99
CA ALA A 66 -12.99 1.72 -1.60
C ALA A 66 -13.35 2.90 -0.68
N VAL A 67 -12.74 4.07 -0.90
CA VAL A 67 -13.10 5.30 -0.17
C VAL A 67 -14.26 6.06 -0.81
N GLY A 68 -14.73 5.58 -1.97
CA GLY A 68 -15.89 6.12 -2.66
C GLY A 68 -17.12 6.15 -1.75
N GLY A 69 -17.77 7.30 -1.66
CA GLY A 69 -18.94 7.51 -0.82
C GLY A 69 -18.64 7.96 0.61
N TRP A 70 -17.37 8.01 1.03
CA TRP A 70 -16.97 8.66 2.28
C TRP A 70 -16.81 10.18 2.09
N SER A 71 -17.28 10.94 3.07
CA SER A 71 -17.19 12.39 3.15
C SER A 71 -16.77 12.84 4.56
N GLY A 72 -16.32 14.10 4.65
CA GLY A 72 -15.79 14.69 5.89
C GLY A 72 -14.35 15.19 5.72
N PRO A 73 -13.63 15.46 6.82
CA PRO A 73 -14.07 15.29 8.20
C PRO A 73 -15.18 16.27 8.61
N TYR A 74 -16.11 15.79 9.44
CA TYR A 74 -17.16 16.58 10.10
C TYR A 74 -16.83 16.73 11.58
N ALA A 75 -17.18 17.87 12.19
CA ALA A 75 -16.98 18.08 13.62
C ALA A 75 -18.12 17.44 14.44
N SER A 76 -17.77 16.65 15.45
CA SER A 76 -18.66 16.17 16.49
C SER A 76 -18.91 17.27 17.54
N GLU A 77 -19.95 17.11 18.35
CA GLU A 77 -20.27 18.00 19.48
C GLU A 77 -19.13 18.03 20.52
N ASP A 78 -18.37 16.94 20.62
CA ASP A 78 -17.21 16.81 21.51
C ASP A 78 -15.91 17.41 20.95
N GLY A 79 -15.95 17.97 19.73
CA GLY A 79 -14.77 18.54 19.05
C GLY A 79 -13.92 17.53 18.28
N GLU A 80 -14.23 16.24 18.35
CA GLU A 80 -13.60 15.19 17.56
C GLU A 80 -14.10 15.20 16.11
N TYR A 81 -13.25 14.76 15.17
CA TYR A 81 -13.62 14.66 13.77
C TYR A 81 -14.09 13.25 13.40
N TYR A 82 -15.16 13.16 12.62
CA TYR A 82 -15.65 11.89 12.08
C TYR A 82 -15.87 11.96 10.56
N TYR A 83 -15.92 10.80 9.94
CA TYR A 83 -16.19 10.60 8.52
C TYR A 83 -17.52 9.87 8.37
N TYR A 84 -18.24 10.18 7.30
CA TYR A 84 -19.54 9.58 7.01
C TYR A 84 -19.54 8.94 5.63
N ASN A 85 -20.02 7.71 5.52
CA ASN A 85 -20.26 7.03 4.26
C ASN A 85 -21.74 7.13 3.90
N GLU A 86 -22.06 7.90 2.87
CA GLU A 86 -23.44 8.10 2.43
C GLU A 86 -24.05 6.84 1.82
N ALA A 87 -23.25 6.05 1.09
CA ALA A 87 -23.71 4.83 0.44
C ALA A 87 -24.08 3.72 1.44
N LEU A 88 -23.39 3.66 2.58
CA LEU A 88 -23.59 2.67 3.65
C LEU A 88 -24.44 3.20 4.81
N GLY A 89 -24.66 4.52 4.88
CA GLY A 89 -25.31 5.16 6.02
C GLY A 89 -24.53 5.02 7.33
N ALA A 90 -23.20 4.92 7.26
CA ALA A 90 -22.34 4.60 8.39
C ALA A 90 -21.36 5.74 8.71
N SER A 91 -21.02 5.92 9.98
CA SER A 91 -19.98 6.84 10.42
C SER A 91 -18.75 6.11 10.96
N SER A 92 -17.59 6.74 10.86
CA SER A 92 -16.32 6.24 11.41
C SER A 92 -15.50 7.39 11.97
N TRP A 93 -14.79 7.13 13.07
CA TRP A 93 -13.79 8.03 13.63
C TRP A 93 -12.43 7.87 12.93
N GLU A 94 -12.24 6.76 12.21
CA GLU A 94 -11.03 6.49 11.45
C GLU A 94 -11.13 7.10 10.05
N ASN A 95 -10.05 7.77 9.61
CA ASN A 95 -9.97 8.29 8.25
C ASN A 95 -9.93 7.13 7.24
N PRO A 96 -10.93 7.02 6.34
CA PRO A 96 -11.00 5.93 5.36
C PRO A 96 -9.81 5.90 4.40
N ASN A 97 -9.10 7.02 4.21
CA ASN A 97 -7.92 7.10 3.36
C ASN A 97 -6.63 6.61 4.06
N ALA A 98 -6.57 6.61 5.39
CA ALA A 98 -5.32 6.41 6.13
C ALA A 98 -4.65 5.06 5.82
N GLN A 99 -5.45 3.99 5.75
CA GLN A 99 -4.94 2.65 5.43
C GLN A 99 -4.39 2.58 4.00
N TRP A 100 -5.09 3.19 3.04
CA TRP A 100 -4.67 3.24 1.63
C TRP A 100 -3.45 4.11 1.39
N GLU A 101 -3.32 5.23 2.11
CA GLU A 101 -2.13 6.09 2.08
C GLU A 101 -0.90 5.34 2.59
N GLN A 102 -1.05 4.62 3.70
CA GLN A 102 0.01 3.78 4.24
C GLN A 102 0.39 2.67 3.26
N GLU A 103 -0.59 2.02 2.65
CA GLU A 103 -0.36 0.97 1.66
C GLU A 103 0.39 1.47 0.43
N LEU A 104 -0.08 2.56 -0.20
CA LEU A 104 0.58 3.17 -1.35
C LEU A 104 2.01 3.60 -1.02
N THR A 105 2.23 4.15 0.17
CA THR A 105 3.57 4.55 0.64
C THR A 105 4.50 3.35 0.74
N VAL A 106 4.05 2.26 1.37
CA VAL A 106 4.85 1.03 1.53
C VAL A 106 5.15 0.40 0.17
N ARG A 107 4.14 0.25 -0.70
CA ARG A 107 4.32 -0.32 -2.05
C ARG A 107 5.33 0.50 -2.85
N HIS A 108 5.15 1.82 -2.89
CA HIS A 108 6.07 2.72 -3.61
C HIS A 108 7.50 2.60 -3.06
N ALA A 109 7.69 2.68 -1.74
CA ALA A 109 9.01 2.61 -1.13
C ALA A 109 9.72 1.28 -1.41
N VAL A 110 9.03 0.15 -1.24
CA VAL A 110 9.61 -1.19 -1.44
C VAL A 110 9.94 -1.42 -2.92
N LEU A 111 9.02 -1.11 -3.83
CA LEU A 111 9.23 -1.30 -5.26
C LEU A 111 10.35 -0.41 -5.81
N CYS A 112 10.36 0.88 -5.46
CA CYS A 112 11.43 1.79 -5.85
C CYS A 112 12.78 1.32 -5.30
N ARG A 113 12.83 0.88 -4.03
CA ARG A 113 14.07 0.35 -3.45
C ARG A 113 14.52 -0.93 -4.16
N ALA A 114 13.64 -1.89 -4.41
CA ALA A 114 14.05 -3.18 -4.95
C ALA A 114 14.35 -3.14 -6.45
N LEU A 115 13.59 -2.34 -7.22
CA LEU A 115 13.71 -2.30 -8.67
C LEU A 115 14.56 -1.13 -9.17
N LEU A 116 14.76 -0.06 -8.41
CA LEU A 116 15.51 1.12 -8.88
C LEU A 116 16.80 1.39 -8.11
N SER A 117 17.06 0.67 -7.01
CA SER A 117 18.38 0.73 -6.37
C SER A 117 19.39 0.00 -7.23
N ASP A 118 20.09 0.77 -8.05
CA ASP A 118 21.36 0.37 -8.66
C ASP A 118 22.39 0.44 -7.53
N GLN A 119 22.52 -0.61 -6.71
CA GLN A 119 23.60 -0.65 -5.72
C GLN A 119 24.89 -0.95 -6.49
N PRO A 120 25.84 -0.01 -6.63
CA PRO A 120 27.19 -0.42 -6.94
C PRO A 120 27.65 -1.32 -5.78
N GLU A 121 28.08 -2.54 -6.10
CA GLU A 121 28.82 -3.40 -5.17
C GLU A 121 29.80 -2.52 -4.39
N PRO A 122 29.85 -2.55 -3.05
CA PRO A 122 30.87 -1.82 -2.32
C PRO A 122 32.22 -2.39 -2.76
N SER A 123 32.98 -1.62 -3.54
CA SER A 123 34.36 -1.93 -3.90
C SER A 123 35.12 -2.17 -2.61
N VAL A 124 35.40 -3.44 -2.33
CA VAL A 124 36.28 -3.84 -1.24
C VAL A 124 37.69 -3.59 -1.74
N GLU A 125 38.32 -2.53 -1.24
CA GLU A 125 39.74 -2.20 -1.47
C GLU A 125 40.64 -2.90 -0.44
#